data_AF-A0AA88H1M0-F1
#
_entry.id   AF-A0AA88H1M0-F1
#
_cell.length_a   1.000
_cell.length_b   1.000
_cell.length_c   1.000
_cell.angle_alpha   90.00
_cell.angle_beta   90.00
_cell.angle_gamma   90.00
#
_symmetry.space_group_name_H-M   'P 1'
#
loop_
_entity.id
_entity.type
_entity.pdbx_description
1 polymer ?
#
loop_
_entity_poly.entity_id
_entity_poly.type
_entity_poly.pdbx_seq_one_letter_code
_entity_poly.pdbx_strand_id
1 'polypeptide(L)'
;MMAKKAKQDEKDAKAKARLLKKNMKKPTSQTKSKGQKRKQQTSLCDQSTDEESVVSVHLDDDTDDSLHIGNDELTEPLALGTLSIGDYVLVEFEGKNSSLHYVGFVKEKDNSEVFVSFLCRKDSDSSKFFFPQVVDESYINLADVKMKLPIPSRSGGTARVAEMIEFSDVDFSLFPSLR
;
A
#
# COMPACT_ATOMS: atom_id res chain seq x y z
N MET A 1 32.70 52.73 10.53
CA MET A 1 32.83 51.85 11.71
C MET A 1 31.46 51.18 11.96
N MET A 2 30.99 50.10 11.34
CA MET A 2 31.55 48.76 11.05
C MET A 2 32.13 48.04 12.28
N ALA A 3 31.29 47.65 13.25
CA ALA A 3 31.68 46.76 14.35
C ALA A 3 30.51 46.11 15.15
N LYS A 4 29.43 45.64 14.50
CA LYS A 4 28.35 44.89 15.20
C LYS A 4 27.77 43.70 14.42
N LYS A 5 28.61 43.00 13.64
CA LYS A 5 28.20 41.79 12.92
C LYS A 5 29.33 40.75 12.95
N ALA A 6 29.63 40.23 14.14
CA ALA A 6 30.65 39.18 14.34
C ALA A 6 30.55 38.53 15.74
N LYS A 7 29.34 38.24 16.24
CA LYS A 7 29.18 37.66 17.59
C LYS A 7 27.94 36.76 17.77
N GLN A 8 27.53 36.04 16.71
CA GLN A 8 26.44 35.06 16.80
C GLN A 8 26.75 33.70 16.14
N ASP A 9 27.94 33.50 15.56
CA ASP A 9 28.24 32.29 14.76
C ASP A 9 29.18 31.27 15.45
N GLU A 10 29.42 31.38 16.77
CA GLU A 10 30.36 30.50 17.50
C GLU A 10 29.69 29.53 18.51
N LYS A 11 28.36 29.37 18.48
CA LYS A 11 27.65 28.46 19.41
C LYS A 11 27.08 27.17 18.77
N ASP A 12 27.07 27.05 17.45
CA ASP A 12 26.40 25.95 16.73
C ASP A 12 27.32 24.87 16.12
N ALA A 13 28.60 24.81 16.52
CA ALA A 13 29.55 23.81 16.01
C ALA A 13 29.81 22.61 16.95
N LYS A 14 29.26 22.58 18.18
CA LYS A 14 29.63 21.57 19.21
C LYS A 14 28.59 20.46 19.47
N ALA A 15 27.50 20.39 18.70
CA ALA A 15 26.42 19.41 18.91
C ALA A 15 26.47 18.17 17.98
N LYS A 16 27.35 18.12 16.96
CA LYS A 16 27.30 17.11 15.89
C LYS A 16 28.25 15.89 16.01
N ALA A 17 28.91 15.65 17.14
CA ALA A 17 29.96 14.60 17.21
C ALA A 17 29.78 13.49 18.26
N ARG A 18 28.62 13.35 18.93
CA ARG A 18 28.57 12.52 20.17
C ARG A 18 27.45 11.49 20.33
N LEU A 19 26.81 11.01 19.27
CA LEU A 19 25.84 9.88 19.36
C LEU A 19 26.09 8.71 18.40
N LEU A 20 27.23 8.71 17.69
CA LEU A 20 27.82 7.51 17.10
C LEU A 20 28.69 6.81 18.16
N LYS A 21 28.11 5.88 18.93
CA LYS A 21 28.77 4.76 19.64
C LYS A 21 27.86 4.21 20.76
N LYS A 22 26.99 3.25 20.42
CA LYS A 22 26.71 2.13 21.33
C LYS A 22 26.22 0.90 20.58
N ASN A 23 27.19 0.23 19.97
CA ASN A 23 27.11 -1.17 19.54
C ASN A 23 27.07 -2.13 20.75
N MET A 24 26.61 -3.36 20.45
CA MET A 24 26.87 -4.64 21.13
C MET A 24 25.96 -5.06 22.31
N LYS A 25 25.09 -6.03 22.04
CA LYS A 25 25.09 -7.37 22.69
C LYS A 25 24.33 -8.40 21.83
N LYS A 26 24.90 -9.61 21.79
CA LYS A 26 24.59 -10.81 20.99
C LYS A 26 23.38 -11.62 21.53
N PRO A 27 22.92 -12.66 20.79
CA PRO A 27 21.63 -13.34 21.02
C PRO A 27 21.72 -14.45 22.07
N THR A 28 20.60 -14.76 22.75
CA THR A 28 20.50 -15.95 23.63
C THR A 28 19.05 -16.47 23.71
N SER A 29 18.89 -17.67 23.16
CA SER A 29 17.99 -18.80 23.45
C SER A 29 16.57 -18.64 24.03
N GLN A 30 15.63 -19.29 23.31
CA GLN A 30 14.59 -20.24 23.78
C GLN A 30 13.69 -19.86 24.97
N THR A 31 12.38 -19.87 24.74
CA THR A 31 11.44 -20.61 25.61
C THR A 31 10.10 -20.88 24.91
N LYS A 32 9.60 -22.10 25.14
CA LYS A 32 8.33 -22.67 24.66
C LYS A 32 7.19 -22.36 25.63
N SER A 33 5.97 -22.16 25.12
CA SER A 33 4.69 -22.57 25.74
C SER A 33 3.57 -22.36 24.69
N LYS A 34 2.94 -23.39 24.12
CA LYS A 34 1.86 -24.28 24.62
C LYS A 34 0.61 -23.57 25.15
N GLY A 35 -0.51 -23.81 24.45
CA GLY A 35 -1.90 -23.70 24.94
C GLY A 35 -2.79 -22.94 23.95
N GLN A 36 -4.02 -23.35 23.60
CA GLN A 36 -4.82 -24.52 23.95
C GLN A 36 -6.03 -24.54 22.99
N LYS A 37 -6.47 -25.74 22.61
CA LYS A 37 -7.67 -25.99 21.81
C LYS A 37 -8.94 -25.54 22.55
N ARG A 38 -9.96 -25.05 21.82
CA ARG A 38 -11.36 -25.29 22.19
C ARG A 38 -12.24 -25.50 20.96
N LYS A 39 -12.93 -26.63 21.01
CA LYS A 39 -13.87 -27.25 20.07
C LYS A 39 -15.23 -27.17 20.77
N GLN A 40 -16.30 -26.83 20.07
CA GLN A 40 -17.74 -27.05 20.36
C GLN A 40 -18.54 -26.19 19.36
N GLN A 41 -19.69 -26.55 18.81
CA GLN A 41 -20.56 -27.72 18.92
C GLN A 41 -21.66 -27.57 17.84
N THR A 42 -22.21 -28.71 17.43
CA THR A 42 -23.30 -28.97 16.49
C THR A 42 -24.63 -28.25 16.78
N SER A 43 -25.43 -28.02 15.74
CA SER A 43 -26.84 -28.48 15.70
C SER A 43 -27.42 -28.42 14.28
N LEU A 44 -28.02 -29.54 13.88
CA LEU A 44 -28.91 -29.68 12.73
C LEU A 44 -30.28 -29.07 13.05
N CYS A 45 -30.94 -28.46 12.07
CA CYS A 45 -32.39 -28.59 11.92
C CYS A 45 -32.76 -28.57 10.44
N ASP A 46 -33.64 -29.51 10.13
CA ASP A 46 -34.27 -29.82 8.84
C ASP A 46 -35.74 -29.35 8.92
N GLN A 47 -36.45 -29.34 7.78
CA GLN A 47 -37.87 -29.00 7.54
C GLN A 47 -38.17 -27.51 7.28
N SER A 48 -39.03 -27.10 6.32
CA SER A 48 -39.84 -27.78 5.30
C SER A 48 -40.37 -26.70 4.33
N THR A 49 -40.62 -27.13 3.09
CA THR A 49 -41.38 -26.54 1.98
C THR A 49 -42.60 -25.68 2.35
N ASP A 50 -42.82 -24.58 1.62
CA ASP A 50 -44.15 -24.19 1.08
C ASP A 50 -43.99 -23.27 -0.14
N GLU A 51 -44.81 -23.50 -1.17
CA GLU A 51 -44.78 -22.87 -2.49
C GLU A 51 -45.73 -21.65 -2.60
N GLU A 52 -45.68 -21.02 -3.80
CA GLU A 52 -46.66 -20.10 -4.41
C GLU A 52 -46.52 -18.60 -4.11
N SER A 53 -46.09 -17.82 -5.12
CA SER A 53 -47.04 -17.05 -5.95
C SER A 53 -46.36 -15.91 -6.74
N VAL A 54 -46.79 -15.80 -7.99
CA VAL A 54 -46.37 -14.93 -9.10
C VAL A 54 -46.56 -13.42 -8.84
N VAL A 55 -45.62 -12.61 -9.36
CA VAL A 55 -45.90 -11.35 -10.07
C VAL A 55 -44.70 -10.95 -10.92
N SER A 56 -44.91 -10.92 -12.24
CA SER A 56 -43.98 -10.36 -13.22
C SER A 56 -44.12 -8.84 -13.28
N VAL A 57 -43.01 -8.12 -13.18
CA VAL A 57 -42.87 -6.76 -13.72
C VAL A 57 -41.50 -6.64 -14.41
N HIS A 58 -41.55 -6.53 -15.73
CA HIS A 58 -40.46 -6.04 -16.57
C HIS A 58 -40.18 -4.57 -16.23
N LEU A 59 -38.92 -4.24 -16.00
CA LEU A 59 -38.35 -2.92 -16.21
C LEU A 59 -36.92 -3.15 -16.70
N ASP A 60 -36.78 -3.16 -18.02
CA ASP A 60 -35.52 -2.94 -18.72
C ASP A 60 -34.98 -1.56 -18.30
N ASP A 61 -33.77 -1.54 -17.73
CA ASP A 61 -32.92 -0.34 -17.73
C ASP A 61 -31.44 -0.75 -17.89
N ASP A 62 -31.08 -0.67 -19.16
CA ASP A 62 -29.79 -0.53 -19.81
C ASP A 62 -28.69 0.13 -18.96
N THR A 63 -27.63 -0.63 -18.65
CA THR A 63 -26.20 -0.27 -18.78
C THR A 63 -25.41 -1.28 -17.95
N ASP A 64 -25.20 -2.47 -18.51
CA ASP A 64 -24.12 -3.35 -18.04
C ASP A 64 -22.86 -2.94 -18.82
N ASP A 65 -22.04 -2.10 -18.21
CA ASP A 65 -20.64 -1.94 -18.59
C ASP A 65 -19.94 -3.25 -18.22
N SER A 66 -20.14 -4.26 -19.08
CA SER A 66 -19.45 -5.53 -19.06
C SER A 66 -17.98 -5.26 -19.42
N LEU A 67 -17.21 -4.79 -18.44
CA LEU A 67 -15.75 -4.87 -18.51
C LEU A 67 -15.40 -6.35 -18.56
N HIS A 68 -15.22 -6.82 -19.79
CA HIS A 68 -14.58 -8.06 -20.11
C HIS A 68 -13.24 -8.08 -19.37
N ILE A 69 -13.15 -8.85 -18.29
CA ILE A 69 -11.87 -9.32 -17.76
C ILE A 69 -11.42 -10.45 -18.70
N GLY A 70 -11.19 -10.06 -19.95
CA GLY A 70 -10.47 -10.80 -20.95
C GLY A 70 -9.01 -10.61 -20.66
N ASN A 71 -8.39 -11.69 -20.22
CA ASN A 71 -6.97 -11.81 -19.96
C ASN A 71 -6.19 -11.78 -21.29
N ASP A 72 -6.04 -10.60 -21.90
CA ASP A 72 -4.99 -10.25 -22.87
C ASP A 72 -5.08 -8.72 -23.15
N GLU A 73 -3.95 -8.01 -23.14
CA GLU A 73 -3.81 -6.63 -23.68
C GLU A 73 -4.43 -5.45 -22.90
N LEU A 74 -3.93 -5.17 -21.67
CA LEU A 74 -4.12 -3.87 -21.00
C LEU A 74 -2.75 -3.22 -20.72
N THR A 75 -2.17 -2.64 -21.77
CA THR A 75 -1.17 -1.57 -21.64
C THR A 75 -1.74 -0.30 -22.26
N GLU A 76 -3.02 -0.01 -22.00
CA GLU A 76 -3.53 1.35 -22.22
C GLU A 76 -2.91 2.21 -21.11
N PRO A 77 -2.08 3.22 -21.44
CA PRO A 77 -1.55 4.12 -20.45
C PRO A 77 -2.75 4.74 -19.72
N LEU A 78 -2.75 4.66 -18.38
CA LEU A 78 -3.76 5.33 -17.58
C LEU A 78 -3.91 6.75 -18.12
N ALA A 79 -5.11 7.08 -18.60
CA ALA A 79 -5.36 8.42 -19.11
C ALA A 79 -4.90 9.41 -18.03
N LEU A 80 -3.87 10.20 -18.35
CA LEU A 80 -3.16 11.12 -17.44
C LEU A 80 -4.10 11.99 -16.57
N GLY A 81 -5.35 12.17 -17.02
CA GLY A 81 -6.39 12.91 -16.32
C GLY A 81 -6.94 12.25 -15.04
N THR A 82 -6.76 10.95 -14.83
CA THR A 82 -7.44 10.23 -13.73
C THR A 82 -6.67 10.21 -12.40
N LEU A 83 -5.34 10.42 -12.43
CA LEU A 83 -4.52 10.44 -11.23
C LEU A 83 -4.59 11.81 -10.54
N SER A 84 -4.77 11.79 -9.23
CA SER A 84 -4.83 12.96 -8.35
C SER A 84 -3.89 12.79 -7.16
N ILE A 85 -3.53 13.92 -6.54
CA ILE A 85 -2.81 13.91 -5.26
C ILE A 85 -3.65 13.17 -4.22
N GLY A 86 -3.01 12.27 -3.47
CA GLY A 86 -3.68 11.44 -2.48
C GLY A 86 -4.11 10.05 -2.99
N ASP A 87 -3.94 9.77 -4.28
CA ASP A 87 -4.21 8.45 -4.83
C ASP A 87 -3.09 7.46 -4.51
N TYR A 88 -3.45 6.17 -4.49
CA TYR A 88 -2.49 5.09 -4.48
C TYR A 88 -2.32 4.52 -5.88
N VAL A 89 -1.10 4.13 -6.22
CA VAL A 89 -0.74 3.65 -7.55
C VAL A 89 0.16 2.43 -7.48
N LEU A 90 0.08 1.60 -8.52
CA LEU A 90 1.04 0.55 -8.79
C LEU A 90 2.00 1.05 -9.87
N VAL A 91 3.29 1.06 -9.55
CA VAL A 91 4.36 1.51 -10.44
C VAL A 91 5.17 0.31 -10.90
N GLU A 92 5.51 0.27 -12.19
CA GLU A 92 6.43 -0.70 -12.77
C GLU A 92 7.79 -0.04 -13.05
N PHE A 93 8.87 -0.69 -12.63
CA PHE A 93 10.22 -0.34 -13.06
C PHE A 93 10.80 -1.46 -13.89
N GLU A 94 11.34 -1.11 -15.06
CA GLU A 94 12.10 -2.04 -15.88
C GLU A 94 13.43 -2.41 -15.20
N GLY A 95 13.54 -3.68 -14.79
CA GLY A 95 14.79 -4.27 -14.36
C GLY A 95 15.50 -4.99 -15.49
N LYS A 96 16.76 -5.40 -15.27
CA LYS A 96 17.60 -6.05 -16.30
C LYS A 96 16.98 -7.28 -16.94
N ASN A 97 16.28 -8.10 -16.14
CA ASN A 97 15.71 -9.39 -16.57
C ASN A 97 14.22 -9.52 -16.22
N SER A 98 13.66 -8.54 -15.52
CA SER A 98 12.30 -8.61 -14.97
C SER A 98 11.84 -7.23 -14.58
N SER A 99 10.56 -6.96 -14.74
CA SER A 99 9.92 -5.79 -14.16
C SER A 99 9.75 -5.94 -12.64
N LEU A 100 9.99 -4.86 -11.91
CA LEU A 100 9.72 -4.75 -10.48
C LEU A 100 8.48 -3.89 -10.27
N HIS A 101 7.62 -4.28 -9.33
CA HIS A 101 6.40 -3.54 -9.04
C HIS A 101 6.44 -2.99 -7.62
N TYR A 102 5.91 -1.79 -7.42
CA TYR A 102 5.83 -1.13 -6.13
C TYR A 102 4.50 -0.42 -5.96
N VAL A 103 4.00 -0.38 -4.72
CA VAL A 103 2.85 0.44 -4.36
C VAL A 103 3.33 1.80 -3.87
N GLY A 104 2.72 2.86 -4.39
CA GLY A 104 3.07 4.23 -4.08
C GLY A 104 1.86 5.08 -3.71
N PHE A 105 2.10 6.13 -2.94
CA PHE A 105 1.14 7.19 -2.63
C PHE A 105 1.55 8.49 -3.30
N VAL A 106 0.65 9.08 -4.09
CA VAL A 106 0.90 10.31 -4.85
C VAL A 106 0.89 11.52 -3.90
N LYS A 107 2.04 12.17 -3.77
CA LYS A 107 2.25 13.38 -2.97
C LYS A 107 2.06 14.65 -3.80
N GLU A 108 2.59 14.67 -5.00
CA GLU A 108 2.52 15.79 -5.93
C GLU A 108 2.30 15.27 -7.36
N LYS A 109 1.73 16.11 -8.23
CA LYS A 109 1.47 15.78 -9.62
C LYS A 109 1.90 16.93 -10.51
N ASP A 110 2.72 16.59 -11.50
CA ASP A 110 3.10 17.45 -12.62
C ASP A 110 2.44 16.94 -13.92
N ASN A 111 2.74 17.61 -15.03
CA ASN A 111 2.11 17.28 -16.32
C ASN A 111 2.53 15.92 -16.89
N SER A 112 3.75 15.46 -16.61
CA SER A 112 4.32 14.23 -17.17
C SER A 112 4.79 13.24 -16.11
N GLU A 113 4.90 13.68 -14.87
CA GLU A 113 5.47 12.91 -13.76
C GLU A 113 4.61 13.09 -12.50
N VAL A 114 4.72 12.12 -11.58
CA VAL A 114 4.13 12.17 -10.25
C VAL A 114 5.20 11.96 -9.20
N PHE A 115 5.15 12.74 -8.13
CA PHE A 115 6.00 12.53 -6.97
C PHE A 115 5.31 11.54 -6.03
N VAL A 116 5.95 10.40 -5.81
CA VAL A 116 5.35 9.24 -5.15
C VAL A 116 6.17 8.86 -3.92
N SER A 117 5.48 8.57 -2.81
CA SER A 117 6.05 7.95 -1.62
C SER A 117 5.77 6.46 -1.64
N PHE A 118 6.82 5.63 -1.67
CA PHE A 118 6.69 4.18 -1.77
C PHE A 118 6.35 3.54 -0.44
N LEU A 119 5.49 2.53 -0.50
CA LEU A 119 5.10 1.72 0.63
C LEU A 119 5.92 0.43 0.63
N CYS A 120 6.22 -0.08 1.82
CA CYS A 120 6.79 -1.41 1.99
C CYS A 120 5.68 -2.43 2.21
N ARG A 121 5.82 -3.58 1.57
CA ARG A 121 4.96 -4.73 1.82
C ARG A 121 5.41 -5.48 3.06
N LYS A 122 4.46 -5.91 3.90
CA LYS A 122 4.77 -6.64 5.14
C LYS A 122 5.31 -8.04 4.85
N ASP A 123 4.60 -8.79 4.01
CA ASP A 123 4.92 -10.15 3.60
C ASP A 123 4.58 -10.31 2.10
N SER A 124 5.32 -11.14 1.37
CA SER A 124 5.15 -11.34 -0.09
C SER A 124 3.82 -11.94 -0.54
N ASP A 125 2.98 -12.40 0.39
CA ASP A 125 1.63 -12.89 0.11
C ASP A 125 0.54 -11.99 0.72
N SER A 126 0.93 -10.91 1.39
CA SER A 126 -0.01 -10.01 2.06
C SER A 126 -0.45 -8.86 1.15
N SER A 127 -1.70 -8.43 1.27
CA SER A 127 -2.19 -7.17 0.69
C SER A 127 -1.99 -5.98 1.66
N LYS A 128 -1.01 -6.10 2.57
CA LYS A 128 -0.77 -5.18 3.69
C LYS A 128 0.54 -4.44 3.51
N PHE A 129 0.44 -3.13 3.58
CA PHE A 129 1.51 -2.19 3.31
C PHE A 129 1.65 -1.20 4.46
N PHE A 130 2.83 -0.59 4.56
CA PHE A 130 3.12 0.44 5.54
C PHE A 130 4.13 1.44 4.96
N PHE A 131 4.12 2.67 5.47
CA PHE A 131 5.16 3.62 5.12
C PHE A 131 6.48 3.23 5.81
N PRO A 132 7.61 3.17 5.08
CA PRO A 132 8.89 2.82 5.66
C PRO A 132 9.35 3.87 6.68
N GLN A 133 10.18 3.45 7.64
CA GLN A 133 10.77 4.37 8.63
C GLN A 133 11.72 5.37 7.97
N VAL A 134 12.45 4.92 6.95
CA VAL A 134 13.24 5.78 6.07
C VAL A 134 12.36 6.05 4.85
N VAL A 135 11.97 7.30 4.68
CA VAL A 135 11.12 7.73 3.57
C VAL A 135 11.78 7.37 2.25
N ASP A 136 11.02 6.69 1.38
CA ASP A 136 11.40 6.35 0.03
C ASP A 136 10.45 7.09 -0.92
N GLU A 137 10.97 8.09 -1.62
CA GLU A 137 10.19 9.02 -2.43
C GLU A 137 10.95 9.34 -3.73
N SER A 138 10.24 9.37 -4.85
CA SER A 138 10.82 9.77 -6.14
C SER A 138 9.77 10.30 -7.12
N TYR A 139 10.25 10.99 -8.16
CA TYR A 139 9.46 11.33 -9.34
C TYR A 139 9.37 10.11 -10.27
N ILE A 140 8.19 9.86 -10.81
CA ILE A 140 7.86 8.72 -11.67
C ILE A 140 7.15 9.21 -12.92
N ASN A 141 7.57 8.75 -14.09
CA ASN A 141 6.87 9.07 -15.34
C ASN A 141 5.48 8.44 -15.33
N LEU A 142 4.50 9.15 -15.88
CA LEU A 142 3.13 8.62 -15.97
C LEU A 142 3.05 7.34 -16.82
N ALA A 143 4.01 7.09 -17.70
CA ALA A 143 4.13 5.86 -18.47
C ALA A 143 4.53 4.63 -17.61
N ASP A 144 5.25 4.85 -16.50
CA ASP A 144 5.68 3.78 -15.59
C ASP A 144 4.57 3.41 -14.58
N VAL A 145 3.47 4.17 -14.54
CA VAL A 145 2.32 3.89 -13.68
C VAL A 145 1.39 2.91 -14.37
N LYS A 146 1.28 1.69 -13.82
CA LYS A 146 0.42 0.63 -14.36
C LYS A 146 -1.05 0.85 -14.09
N MET A 147 -1.38 1.13 -12.84
CA MET A 147 -2.78 1.31 -12.44
C MET A 147 -2.91 2.21 -11.22
N LYS A 148 -4.05 2.90 -11.15
CA LYS A 148 -4.54 3.50 -9.92
C LYS A 148 -5.15 2.39 -9.06
N LEU A 149 -4.77 2.36 -7.79
CA LEU A 149 -5.30 1.43 -6.81
C LEU A 149 -6.57 1.99 -6.17
N PRO A 150 -7.50 1.13 -5.73
CA PRO A 150 -8.67 1.55 -4.97
C PRO A 150 -8.27 2.20 -3.64
N ILE A 151 -9.20 2.93 -3.04
CA ILE A 151 -8.98 3.54 -1.73
C ILE A 151 -8.78 2.42 -0.70
N PRO A 152 -7.64 2.38 0.01
CA PRO A 152 -7.36 1.32 0.96
C PRO A 152 -8.10 1.51 2.28
N SER A 153 -8.25 0.41 3.00
CA SER A 153 -8.58 0.45 4.42
C SER A 153 -7.32 0.79 5.23
N ARG A 154 -7.49 1.58 6.30
CA ARG A 154 -6.40 2.02 7.18
C ARG A 154 -6.65 1.55 8.60
N SER A 155 -5.61 1.05 9.25
CA SER A 155 -5.65 0.63 10.66
C SER A 155 -4.36 1.00 11.38
N GLY A 156 -4.41 1.08 12.71
CA GLY A 156 -3.24 1.46 13.51
C GLY A 156 -3.03 2.97 13.56
N GLY A 157 -1.77 3.42 13.43
CA GLY A 157 -1.40 4.84 13.50
C GLY A 157 -1.38 5.42 14.92
N THR A 158 -1.34 4.56 15.94
CA THR A 158 -1.21 4.99 17.35
C THR A 158 0.27 5.04 17.75
N ALA A 159 0.59 5.68 18.87
CA ALA A 159 1.97 5.73 19.39
C ALA A 159 2.63 4.34 19.58
N ARG A 160 1.84 3.26 19.66
CA ARG A 160 2.32 1.88 19.84
C ARG A 160 2.26 1.02 18.58
N VAL A 161 1.50 1.43 17.56
CA VAL A 161 1.20 0.61 16.38
C VAL A 161 1.29 1.48 15.13
N ALA A 162 2.19 1.11 14.21
CA ALA A 162 2.34 1.79 12.92
C ALA A 162 1.03 1.79 12.12
N GLU A 163 0.86 2.76 11.24
CA GLU A 163 -0.25 2.78 10.27
C GLU A 163 -0.06 1.65 9.26
N MET A 164 -1.11 0.87 9.03
CA MET A 164 -1.16 -0.22 8.08
C MET A 164 -2.26 0.07 7.06
N ILE A 165 -1.92 -0.17 5.79
CA ILE A 165 -2.71 0.15 4.61
C ILE A 165 -3.02 -1.17 3.90
N GLU A 166 -4.28 -1.44 3.63
CA GLU A 166 -4.72 -2.72 3.02
C GLU A 166 -5.68 -2.49 1.87
N PHE A 167 -5.40 -3.13 0.73
CA PHE A 167 -6.24 -3.12 -0.47
C PHE A 167 -6.90 -4.49 -0.62
N SER A 168 -8.14 -4.61 -0.17
CA SER A 168 -8.90 -5.87 -0.20
C SER A 168 -9.42 -6.24 -1.59
N ASP A 169 -9.61 -5.25 -2.46
CA ASP A 169 -10.22 -5.43 -3.79
C ASP A 169 -9.17 -5.58 -4.90
N VAL A 170 -7.91 -5.81 -4.55
CA VAL A 170 -6.79 -5.97 -5.51
C VAL A 170 -6.10 -7.30 -5.28
N ASP A 171 -6.04 -8.12 -6.33
CA ASP A 171 -5.25 -9.34 -6.32
C ASP A 171 -3.80 -9.07 -6.72
N PHE A 172 -2.95 -8.87 -5.72
CA PHE A 172 -1.51 -8.66 -5.93
C PHE A 172 -0.75 -9.92 -6.34
N SER A 173 -1.38 -11.10 -6.35
CA SER A 173 -0.72 -12.33 -6.82
C SER A 173 -0.39 -12.28 -8.32
N LEU A 174 -1.11 -11.43 -9.07
CA LEU A 174 -0.86 -11.13 -10.48
C LEU A 174 0.49 -10.41 -10.71
N PHE A 175 1.09 -9.84 -9.65
CA PHE A 175 2.35 -9.11 -9.69
C PHE A 175 3.42 -9.84 -8.85
N PRO A 176 4.04 -10.92 -9.36
CA PRO A 176 4.98 -11.75 -8.58
C PRO A 176 6.24 -10.98 -8.14
N SER A 177 6.57 -9.89 -8.84
CA SER A 177 7.69 -9.01 -8.52
C SER A 177 7.31 -7.81 -7.66
N LEU A 178 6.15 -7.84 -6.98
CA LEU A 178 5.70 -6.77 -6.09
C LEU A 178 6.51 -6.75 -4.80
N ARG A 179 7.03 -5.56 -4.46
CA ARG A 179 7.89 -5.30 -3.30
C ARG A 179 7.22 -4.40 -2.27
#